data_AF-A0A068QUT6-F1
#
_entry.id   AF-A0A068QUT6-F1
#
_cell.length_a   1.000
_cell.length_b   1.000
_cell.length_c   1.000
_cell.angle_alpha   90.00
_cell.angle_beta   90.00
_cell.angle_gamma   90.00
#
_symmetry.space_group_name_H-M   'P 1'
#
loop_
_entity.id
_entity.type
_entity.pdbx_description
1 polymer ?
#
loop_
_entity_poly.entity_id
_entity_poly.type
_entity_poly.pdbx_seq_one_letter_code
_entity_poly.pdbx_strand_id
1 'polypeptide(L)'
;MRVLKITCPECGAKAVIRKTNRMHHEIADIYCACADVECGHTFVMNLTFSHTISPSAKTGDILLQTVINNLNPQQRQMALDLLQTCAA
;
A
#
# COMPACT_ATOMS: atom_id res chain seq x y z
N MET A 1 2.38 -5.66 17.06
CA MET A 1 2.68 -5.49 15.62
C MET A 1 2.36 -6.78 14.87
N ARG A 2 1.61 -6.72 13.76
CA ARG A 2 1.38 -7.90 12.90
C ARG A 2 2.46 -7.92 11.82
N VAL A 3 3.07 -9.09 11.61
CA VAL A 3 4.09 -9.33 10.58
C VAL A 3 3.44 -10.16 9.48
N LEU A 4 3.79 -9.89 8.22
CA LEU A 4 3.36 -10.70 7.08
C LEU A 4 3.82 -12.15 7.31
N LYS A 5 2.86 -13.09 7.31
CA LYS A 5 3.13 -14.53 7.38
C LYS A 5 2.82 -15.14 6.03
N ILE A 6 3.80 -15.80 5.45
CA ILE A 6 3.64 -16.54 4.21
C ILE A 6 3.31 -17.98 4.55
N THR A 7 2.35 -18.55 3.82
CA THR A 7 1.92 -19.93 3.94
C THR A 7 2.44 -20.72 2.75
N CYS A 8 2.93 -21.93 2.98
CA CYS A 8 3.34 -22.85 1.93
C CYS A 8 2.11 -23.24 1.09
N PRO A 9 2.14 -23.11 -0.25
CA PRO A 9 1.02 -23.48 -1.10
C PRO A 9 0.76 -25.00 -1.13
N GLU A 10 1.80 -25.81 -0.88
CA GLU A 10 1.71 -27.28 -0.95
C GLU A 10 1.11 -27.89 0.33
N CYS A 11 1.66 -27.56 1.51
CA CYS A 11 1.27 -28.21 2.77
C CYS A 11 0.49 -27.31 3.74
N GLY A 12 0.34 -26.02 3.44
CA GLY A 12 -0.32 -25.07 4.35
C GLY A 12 0.47 -24.70 5.60
N ALA A 13 1.68 -25.24 5.80
CA ALA A 13 2.56 -24.85 6.90
C ALA A 13 3.10 -23.43 6.70
N LYS A 14 3.68 -22.85 7.77
CA LYS A 14 4.32 -21.54 7.68
C LYS A 14 5.57 -21.63 6.80
N ALA A 15 5.82 -20.60 6.00
CA ALA A 15 7.07 -20.44 5.25
C ALA A 15 7.92 -19.32 5.86
N VAL A 16 9.24 -19.51 5.80
CA VAL A 16 10.27 -18.58 6.26
C VAL A 16 10.83 -17.82 5.05
N ILE A 17 10.83 -16.49 5.12
CA ILE A 17 11.45 -15.63 4.10
C ILE A 17 12.97 -15.71 4.25
N ARG A 18 13.68 -16.10 3.18
CA ARG A 18 15.15 -16.19 3.13
C ARG A 18 15.78 -14.96 2.51
N LYS A 19 15.17 -14.44 1.45
CA LYS A 19 15.68 -13.28 0.70
C LYS A 19 14.51 -12.50 0.12
N THR A 20 14.64 -11.18 0.12
CA THR A 20 13.73 -10.29 -0.60
C THR A 20 14.53 -9.56 -1.66
N ASN A 21 14.21 -9.80 -2.92
CA ASN A 21 14.78 -9.09 -4.05
C ASN A 21 13.85 -7.94 -4.43
N ARG A 22 14.22 -6.70 -4.09
CA ARG A 22 13.42 -5.51 -4.39
C ARG A 22 13.85 -4.93 -5.73
N MET A 23 12.94 -4.98 -6.71
CA MET A 23 13.18 -4.37 -8.02
C MET A 23 12.70 -2.92 -8.04
N HIS A 24 11.56 -2.67 -7.38
CA HIS A 24 10.93 -1.37 -7.31
C HIS A 24 10.38 -1.14 -5.90
N HIS A 25 9.99 0.09 -5.57
CA HIS A 25 9.40 0.39 -4.26
C HIS A 25 8.07 -0.35 -4.03
N GLU A 26 7.38 -0.70 -5.10
CA GLU A 26 6.09 -1.40 -5.09
C GLU A 26 6.16 -2.88 -5.49
N ILE A 27 7.31 -3.37 -5.96
CA ILE A 27 7.45 -4.72 -6.52
C ILE A 27 8.68 -5.40 -5.94
N ALA A 28 8.48 -6.57 -5.33
CA ALA A 28 9.55 -7.38 -4.78
C ALA A 28 9.29 -8.87 -4.93
N ASP A 29 10.34 -9.64 -5.21
CA ASP A 29 10.31 -11.10 -5.17
C ASP A 29 10.77 -11.58 -3.81
N ILE A 30 9.99 -12.49 -3.21
CA ILE A 30 10.23 -13.04 -1.88
C ILE A 30 10.54 -14.52 -2.01
N TYR A 31 11.78 -14.88 -1.72
CA TYR A 31 12.25 -16.26 -1.69
C TYR A 31 11.93 -16.86 -0.33
N CYS A 32 11.16 -17.93 -0.34
CA CYS A 32 10.60 -18.59 0.84
C CYS A 32 11.05 -20.05 0.91
N ALA A 33 11.19 -20.56 2.13
CA ALA A 33 11.37 -21.98 2.40
C ALA A 33 10.31 -22.42 3.41
N CYS A 34 9.63 -23.53 3.15
CA CYS A 34 8.69 -24.13 4.09
C CYS A 34 9.40 -24.42 5.42
N ALA A 35 8.72 -24.15 6.54
CA ALA A 35 9.25 -24.46 7.87
C ALA A 35 9.11 -25.95 8.22
N ASP A 36 8.20 -26.65 7.54
CA ASP A 36 8.07 -28.09 7.66
C ASP A 36 9.17 -28.79 6.86
N VAL A 37 10.01 -29.54 7.57
CA VAL A 37 11.18 -30.23 7.03
C VAL A 37 10.77 -31.36 6.09
N GLU A 38 9.62 -32.01 6.35
CA GLU A 38 9.12 -33.08 5.47
C GLU A 38 8.60 -32.51 4.15
N CYS A 39 8.00 -31.32 4.18
CA CYS A 39 7.57 -30.62 2.97
C CYS A 39 8.78 -30.11 2.17
N GLY A 40 9.75 -29.45 2.82
CA GLY A 40 10.99 -28.97 2.18
C GLY A 40 10.82 -27.96 1.04
N HIS A 41 9.59 -27.51 0.77
CA HIS A 41 9.28 -26.71 -0.42
C HIS A 41 9.95 -25.33 -0.37
N THR A 42 10.71 -25.01 -1.42
CA THR A 42 11.34 -23.70 -1.61
C THR A 42 10.73 -23.02 -2.84
N PHE A 43 10.25 -21.80 -2.67
CA PHE A 43 9.46 -21.13 -3.70
C PHE A 43 9.66 -19.61 -3.67
N VAL A 44 9.23 -18.96 -4.75
CA VAL A 44 9.29 -17.51 -4.90
C VAL A 44 7.86 -16.98 -4.99
N MET A 45 7.58 -15.89 -4.27
CA MET A 45 6.33 -15.14 -4.38
C MET A 45 6.61 -13.71 -4.85
N ASN A 46 5.75 -13.18 -5.71
CA ASN A 46 5.81 -11.76 -6.07
C ASN A 46 4.91 -10.97 -5.10
N LEU A 47 5.49 -9.97 -4.43
CA LEU A 47 4.78 -8.98 -3.63
C LEU A 47 4.67 -7.70 -4.45
N THR A 48 3.45 -7.36 -4.82
CA THR A 48 3.15 -6.18 -5.65
C THR A 48 2.10 -5.31 -4.98
N PHE A 49 2.36 -4.00 -4.92
CA PHE A 49 1.35 -3.02 -4.55
C PHE A 49 0.20 -3.06 -5.56
N SER A 50 -1.04 -3.15 -5.06
CA SER A 50 -2.22 -3.20 -5.92
C SER A 50 -2.88 -1.83 -6.05
N HIS A 51 -3.46 -1.34 -4.96
CA HIS A 51 -4.14 -0.06 -4.94
C HIS A 51 -4.27 0.45 -3.50
N THR A 52 -4.54 1.75 -3.38
CA THR A 52 -4.79 2.43 -2.12
C THR A 52 -6.27 2.39 -1.77
N ILE A 53 -6.64 1.82 -0.62
CA ILE A 53 -8.04 1.84 -0.14
C ILE A 53 -8.37 3.19 0.52
N SER A 54 -7.44 3.73 1.29
CA SER A 54 -7.55 5.05 1.91
C SER A 54 -6.23 5.80 1.70
N PRO A 55 -6.26 7.03 1.14
CA PRO A 55 -5.05 7.76 0.83
C PRO A 55 -4.24 8.05 2.09
N SER A 56 -2.92 8.06 1.93
CA SER A 56 -2.02 8.50 3.00
C SER A 56 -2.33 9.95 3.37
N ALA A 57 -2.29 10.27 4.67
CA ALA A 57 -2.38 11.65 5.14
C ALA A 57 -1.27 12.54 4.53
N LYS A 58 -0.14 11.94 4.12
CA LYS A 58 0.94 12.65 3.41
C LYS A 58 0.54 13.11 2.01
N THR A 59 -0.47 12.49 1.42
CA THR A 59 -1.00 12.86 0.10
C THR A 59 -2.16 13.84 0.21
N GLY A 60 -2.63 14.15 1.42
CA GLY A 60 -3.75 15.07 1.67
C GLY A 60 -3.47 16.46 1.13
N ASP A 61 -2.29 17.02 1.41
CA ASP A 61 -1.90 18.36 0.93
C ASP A 61 -1.81 18.42 -0.60
N ILE A 62 -1.28 17.36 -1.23
CA ILE A 62 -1.17 17.25 -2.69
C ILE A 62 -2.56 17.18 -3.30
N LEU A 63 -3.48 16.41 -2.71
CA LEU A 63 -4.87 16.35 -3.15
C LEU A 63 -5.56 17.71 -3.00
N LEU A 64 -5.41 18.36 -1.85
CA LEU A 64 -5.98 19.69 -1.61
C LEU A 64 -5.47 20.73 -2.60
N GLN A 65 -4.16 20.78 -2.83
CA GLN A 65 -3.55 21.66 -3.83
C GLN A 65 -4.05 21.34 -5.24
N THR A 66 -4.11 20.05 -5.59
CA THR A 66 -4.59 19.61 -6.91
C THR A 66 -6.05 20.01 -7.12
N VAL A 67 -6.89 19.85 -6.11
CA VAL A 67 -8.29 20.29 -6.15
C VAL A 67 -8.36 21.80 -6.34
N ILE A 68 -7.70 22.60 -5.48
CA ILE A 68 -7.70 24.07 -5.56
C ILE A 68 -7.20 24.57 -6.91
N ASN A 69 -6.19 23.93 -7.49
CA ASN A 69 -5.61 24.30 -8.78
C ASN A 69 -6.55 24.03 -9.96
N ASN A 70 -7.42 23.02 -9.86
CA ASN A 70 -8.36 22.66 -10.93
C ASN A 70 -9.73 23.35 -10.81
N LEU A 71 -10.00 24.08 -9.73
CA LEU A 71 -11.25 24.85 -9.60
C LEU A 71 -11.27 26.03 -10.55
N ASN A 72 -12.42 26.26 -11.19
CA ASN A 72 -12.67 27.50 -11.92
C ASN A 72 -12.88 28.69 -10.95
N PRO A 73 -12.85 29.95 -11.43
CA PRO A 73 -12.94 31.13 -10.56
C PRO A 73 -14.21 31.17 -9.69
N GLN A 74 -15.35 30.71 -10.21
CA GLN A 74 -16.60 30.63 -9.45
C GLN A 74 -16.54 29.57 -8.34
N GLN A 75 -16.02 28.39 -8.66
CA GLN A 75 -15.88 27.29 -7.71
C GLN A 75 -14.89 27.60 -6.60
N ARG A 76 -13.82 28.36 -6.89
CA ARG A 76 -12.91 28.86 -5.86
C ARG A 76 -13.61 29.79 -4.88
N GLN A 77 -14.43 30.72 -5.39
CA GLN A 77 -15.15 31.65 -4.53
C GLN A 77 -16.16 30.91 -3.64
N MET A 78 -16.87 29.92 -4.19
CA MET A 78 -17.78 29.06 -3.43
C MET A 78 -17.03 28.25 -2.35
N ALA A 79 -15.86 27.70 -2.66
CA ALA A 79 -15.05 26.96 -1.69
C ALA A 79 -14.56 27.86 -0.54
N LEU A 80 -14.18 29.11 -0.83
CA LEU A 80 -13.79 30.09 0.18
C LEU A 80 -14.96 30.45 1.10
N ASP A 81 -16.15 30.68 0.52
CA ASP A 81 -17.36 31.00 1.27
C ASP A 81 -17.76 29.88 2.24
N LEU A 82 -17.71 28.62 1.79
CA LEU A 82 -17.95 27.44 2.63
C LEU A 82 -16.97 27.30 3.80
N LEU A 83 -15.68 27.60 3.58
CA LEU A 83 -14.67 27.54 4.64
C LEU A 83 -14.87 28.67 5.67
N GLN A 84 -15.35 29.83 5.23
CA GLN A 84 -15.61 30.98 6.10
C GLN A 84 -16.88 30.80 6.95
N THR A 85 -17.90 30.09 6.45
CA THR A 85 -19.16 29.86 7.18
C THR A 85 -19.04 28.84 8.31
N CYS A 86 -18.14 27.86 8.21
CA CYS A 86 -17.94 26.84 9.26
C CYS A 86 -17.04 27.29 10.43
N ALA A 87 -16.42 28.48 10.36
CA ALA A 87 -15.54 29.01 11.39
C ALA A 87 -16.25 29.90 12.43
N ALA A 88 -17.58 30.01 12.38
CA ALA A 88 -18.43 30.79 13.27
C ALA A 88 -19.20 29.90 14.27
#